data_AF-A0A453IUL7-F1
#
_entry.id   AF-A0A453IUL7-F1
#
_cell.length_a   1.000
_cell.length_b   1.000
_cell.length_c   1.000
_cell.angle_alpha   90.00
_cell.angle_beta   90.00
_cell.angle_gamma   90.00
#
_symmetry.space_group_name_H-M   'P 1'
#
loop_
_entity.id
_entity.type
_entity.pdbx_description
1 polymer ?
#
loop_
_entity_poly.entity_id
_entity_poly.type
_entity_poly.pdbx_seq_one_letter_code
_entity_poly.pdbx_strand_id
1 'polypeptide(L)'
;AGCETEVAEAANEEQKNDSLMRLSWALVHSRQPEDVNRGIGMLEASFGKSNSPLQTREKLYLLAVGHYRNGDYTRSRELLERCLERKPKLGRIYGL
;
A
#
# COMPACT_ATOMS: atom_id res chain seq x y z
N ALA A 1 -1.88 1.11 36.89
CA ALA A 1 -2.91 0.95 35.86
C ALA A 1 -2.39 1.65 34.60
N GLY A 2 -2.22 0.95 33.47
CA GLY A 2 -1.82 1.62 32.22
C GLY A 2 -0.93 0.87 31.24
N CYS A 3 -1.02 -0.46 31.09
CA CYS A 3 -0.30 -1.16 30.00
C CYS A 3 -1.19 -2.09 29.16
N GLU A 4 -2.49 -2.21 29.48
CA GLU A 4 -3.37 -3.18 28.82
C GLU A 4 -4.19 -2.56 27.69
N THR A 5 -4.42 -1.24 27.71
CA THR A 5 -5.22 -0.55 26.69
C THR A 5 -4.45 -0.34 25.38
N GLU A 6 -3.13 -0.10 25.45
CA GLU A 6 -2.30 0.19 24.28
C GLU A 6 -2.09 -1.05 23.40
N VAL A 7 -2.01 -2.24 24.01
CA VAL A 7 -1.83 -3.51 23.27
C VAL A 7 -3.12 -3.93 22.56
N ALA A 8 -4.30 -3.67 23.17
CA ALA A 8 -5.58 -3.98 22.54
C ALA A 8 -5.86 -3.10 21.31
N GLU A 9 -5.46 -1.82 21.36
CA GLU A 9 -5.61 -0.91 20.21
C GLU A 9 -4.63 -1.27 19.09
N ALA A 10 -3.38 -1.61 19.42
CA ALA A 10 -2.39 -2.07 18.46
C ALA A 10 -2.78 -3.40 17.78
N ALA A 11 -3.33 -4.36 18.53
CA ALA A 11 -3.83 -5.63 17.99
C ALA A 11 -4.99 -5.39 17.01
N ASN A 12 -5.90 -4.47 17.34
CA ASN A 12 -7.03 -4.13 16.48
C ASN A 12 -6.57 -3.39 15.20
N GLU A 13 -5.56 -2.53 15.28
CA GLU A 13 -4.99 -1.86 14.11
C GLU A 13 -4.25 -2.83 13.18
N GLU A 14 -3.53 -3.82 13.71
CA GLU A 14 -2.89 -4.85 12.88
C GLU A 14 -3.94 -5.72 12.17
N GLN A 15 -4.98 -6.15 12.88
CA GLN A 15 -6.10 -6.90 12.29
C GLN A 15 -6.87 -6.09 11.24
N LYS A 16 -7.08 -4.79 11.46
CA LYS A 16 -7.66 -3.87 10.47
C LYS A 16 -6.76 -3.71 9.25
N ASN A 17 -5.45 -3.60 9.44
CA ASN A 17 -4.51 -3.48 8.32
C ASN A 17 -4.49 -4.75 7.46
N ASP A 18 -4.47 -5.94 8.07
CA ASP A 18 -4.52 -7.21 7.35
C ASP A 18 -5.85 -7.38 6.58
N SER A 19 -6.96 -7.08 7.24
CA SER A 19 -8.29 -7.10 6.62
C SER A 19 -8.40 -6.09 5.46
N LEU A 20 -7.81 -4.90 5.64
CA LEU A 20 -7.76 -3.86 4.61
C LEU A 20 -6.88 -4.28 3.43
N MET A 21 -5.74 -4.94 3.67
CA MET A 21 -4.91 -5.48 2.60
C MET A 21 -5.65 -6.53 1.78
N ARG A 22 -6.34 -7.48 2.43
CA ARG A 22 -7.15 -8.50 1.75
C ARG A 22 -8.28 -7.89 0.93
N LEU A 23 -9.03 -6.96 1.53
CA LEU A 23 -10.12 -6.27 0.86
C LEU A 23 -9.61 -5.41 -0.31
N SER A 24 -8.54 -4.64 -0.09
CA SER A 24 -7.95 -3.80 -1.13
C SER A 24 -7.40 -4.63 -2.28
N TRP A 25 -6.79 -5.79 -2.01
CA TRP A 25 -6.35 -6.72 -3.05
C TRP A 25 -7.53 -7.23 -3.90
N ALA A 26 -8.65 -7.60 -3.27
CA ALA A 26 -9.84 -8.02 -3.98
C ALA A 26 -10.45 -6.89 -4.82
N LEU A 27 -10.50 -5.66 -4.27
CA LEU A 27 -11.03 -4.48 -4.94
C LEU A 27 -10.17 -4.07 -6.14
N VAL A 28 -8.85 -4.01 -6.00
CA VAL A 28 -7.96 -3.71 -7.14
C VAL A 28 -7.93 -4.84 -8.17
N HIS A 29 -8.38 -6.06 -7.83
CA HIS A 29 -8.58 -7.17 -8.77
C HIS A 29 -10.00 -7.26 -9.34
N SER A 30 -10.96 -6.44 -8.86
CA SER A 30 -12.33 -6.40 -9.39
C SER A 30 -12.39 -5.94 -10.85
N ARG A 31 -13.45 -6.29 -11.58
CA ARG A 31 -13.66 -5.84 -12.97
C ARG A 31 -14.22 -4.41 -13.05
N GLN A 32 -14.78 -3.88 -11.96
CA GLN A 32 -15.37 -2.56 -11.97
C GLN A 32 -14.34 -1.48 -11.60
N PRO A 33 -14.23 -0.40 -12.39
CA PRO A 33 -13.28 0.69 -12.12
C PRO A 33 -13.63 1.45 -10.82
N GLU A 34 -14.89 1.45 -10.41
CA GLU A 34 -15.36 2.05 -9.15
C GLU A 34 -14.79 1.30 -7.93
N ASP A 35 -14.81 -0.04 -7.97
CA ASP A 35 -14.19 -0.88 -6.94
C ASP A 35 -12.68 -0.65 -6.87
N VAL A 36 -12.02 -0.54 -8.01
CA VAL A 36 -10.58 -0.27 -8.09
C VAL A 36 -10.25 1.08 -7.44
N ASN A 37 -10.98 2.15 -7.78
CA ASN A 37 -10.80 3.47 -7.17
C ASN A 37 -11.11 3.48 -5.67
N ARG A 38 -12.13 2.73 -5.23
CA ARG A 38 -12.44 2.54 -3.81
C ARG A 38 -11.29 1.85 -3.07
N GLY A 39 -10.69 0.83 -3.69
CA GLY A 39 -9.51 0.13 -3.16
C GLY A 39 -8.29 1.04 -3.04
N ILE A 40 -8.04 1.88 -4.05
CA ILE A 40 -6.96 2.88 -4.03
C ILE A 40 -7.15 3.86 -2.87
N GLY A 41 -8.33 4.47 -2.74
CA GLY A 41 -8.63 5.41 -1.67
C GLY A 41 -8.51 4.79 -0.26
N MET A 42 -8.92 3.54 -0.10
CA MET A 42 -8.73 2.81 1.17
C MET A 42 -7.25 2.56 1.48
N LEU A 43 -6.44 2.20 0.48
CA LEU A 43 -5.00 2.01 0.64
C LEU A 43 -4.28 3.31 0.99
N GLU A 44 -4.63 4.44 0.35
CA GLU A 44 -4.07 5.75 0.67
C GLU A 44 -4.42 6.20 2.09
N ALA A 45 -5.69 6.05 2.50
CA ALA A 45 -6.13 6.39 3.85
C ALA A 45 -5.43 5.54 4.93
N SER A 46 -5.16 4.27 4.62
CA SER A 46 -4.42 3.37 5.51
C SER A 46 -2.90 3.55 5.42
N PHE A 47 -2.38 4.21 4.38
CA PHE A 47 -0.95 4.39 4.16
C PHE A 47 -0.29 5.14 5.32
N GLY A 48 -0.95 6.17 5.84
CA GLY A 48 -0.49 6.94 7.01
C GLY A 48 -0.49 6.17 8.34
N LYS A 49 -1.21 5.04 8.42
CA LYS A 49 -1.32 4.20 9.63
C LYS A 49 -0.37 2.99 9.63
N SER A 50 0.53 2.92 8.66
CA SER A 50 1.42 1.78 8.49
C SER A 50 2.51 1.79 9.55
N ASN A 51 2.41 0.91 10.55
CA ASN A 51 3.41 0.80 11.62
C ASN A 51 4.68 0.06 11.18
N SER A 52 4.63 -0.68 10.07
CA SER A 52 5.73 -1.49 9.57
C SER A 52 6.20 -1.09 8.17
N PRO A 53 7.53 -1.07 7.92
CA PRO A 53 8.08 -0.78 6.61
C PRO A 53 7.64 -1.82 5.56
N LEU A 54 7.38 -3.06 5.97
CA LEU A 54 6.92 -4.16 5.13
C LEU A 54 5.48 -3.92 4.63
N GLN A 55 4.56 -3.63 5.56
CA GLN A 55 3.17 -3.26 5.23
C GLN A 55 3.10 -2.03 4.32
N THR A 56 3.94 -1.02 4.57
CA THR A 56 4.04 0.18 3.71
C THR A 56 4.41 -0.20 2.27
N ARG A 57 5.32 -1.18 2.11
CA ARG A 57 5.80 -1.63 0.79
C ARG A 57 4.74 -2.41 0.03
N GLU A 58 4.02 -3.29 0.71
CA GLU A 58 2.89 -4.01 0.12
C GLU A 58 1.73 -3.07 -0.25
N LYS A 59 1.41 -2.10 0.60
CA LYS A 59 0.40 -1.06 0.27
C LYS A 59 0.79 -0.27 -0.97
N LEU A 60 2.05 0.16 -1.09
CA LEU A 60 2.57 0.84 -2.29
C LEU A 60 2.40 -0.01 -3.55
N TYR A 61 2.70 -1.31 -3.47
CA TYR A 61 2.53 -2.22 -4.60
C TYR A 61 1.07 -2.33 -5.03
N LEU A 62 0.13 -2.49 -4.09
CA LEU A 62 -1.29 -2.55 -4.39
C LEU A 62 -1.82 -1.25 -4.99
N LEU A 63 -1.34 -0.11 -4.49
CA LEU A 63 -1.64 1.22 -5.03
C LEU A 63 -1.15 1.35 -6.48
N ALA A 64 0.07 0.89 -6.76
CA ALA A 64 0.61 0.86 -8.12
C ALA A 64 -0.25 0.01 -9.06
N VAL A 65 -0.69 -1.18 -8.63
CA VAL A 65 -1.58 -2.05 -9.40
C VAL A 65 -2.95 -1.39 -9.63
N GLY A 66 -3.50 -0.73 -8.60
CA GLY A 66 -4.75 0.01 -8.72
C GLY A 66 -4.68 1.11 -9.79
N HIS A 67 -3.65 1.96 -9.73
CA HIS A 67 -3.43 3.01 -10.73
C HIS A 67 -3.17 2.44 -12.14
N TYR A 68 -2.43 1.33 -12.25
CA TYR A 68 -2.20 0.64 -13.53
C TYR A 68 -3.53 0.22 -14.19
N ARG A 69 -4.46 -0.31 -13.40
CA ARG A 69 -5.77 -0.72 -13.89
C ARG A 69 -6.71 0.44 -14.18
N ASN A 70 -6.52 1.57 -13.50
CA ASN A 70 -7.22 2.82 -13.77
C ASN A 70 -6.68 3.56 -15.01
N GLY A 71 -5.57 3.08 -15.61
CA GLY A 71 -4.93 3.71 -16.78
C GLY A 71 -3.86 4.76 -16.42
N ASP A 72 -3.62 4.99 -15.13
CA ASP A 72 -2.64 5.94 -14.60
C ASP A 72 -1.25 5.29 -14.49
N TYR A 73 -0.66 4.98 -15.64
CA TYR A 73 0.64 4.31 -15.71
C TYR A 73 1.78 5.13 -15.12
N THR A 74 1.74 6.46 -15.22
CA THR A 74 2.75 7.38 -14.66
C THR A 74 2.79 7.25 -13.14
N ARG A 75 1.63 7.42 -12.48
CA ARG A 75 1.48 7.25 -11.02
C ARG A 75 1.87 5.85 -10.58
N SER A 76 1.46 4.83 -11.34
CA SER A 76 1.81 3.43 -11.06
C SER A 76 3.33 3.23 -11.03
N ARG A 77 4.07 3.77 -12.01
CA ARG A 77 5.53 3.71 -12.06
C ARG A 77 6.17 4.45 -10.90
N GLU A 78 5.75 5.67 -10.60
CA GLU A 78 6.29 6.45 -9.48
C GLU A 78 6.13 5.72 -8.13
N LEU A 79 4.97 5.10 -7.90
CA LEU A 79 4.69 4.32 -6.69
C LEU A 79 5.58 3.07 -6.62
N LEU A 80 5.79 2.40 -7.75
CA LEU A 80 6.67 1.23 -7.84
C LEU A 80 8.14 1.60 -7.65
N GLU A 81 8.56 2.74 -8.22
CA GLU A 81 9.89 3.31 -8.01
C GLU A 81 10.10 3.61 -6.53
N ARG A 82 9.16 4.27 -5.85
CA ARG A 82 9.23 4.50 -4.39
C ARG A 82 9.24 3.22 -3.56
N CYS A 83 8.57 2.17 -4.03
CA CYS A 83 8.60 0.83 -3.43
C CYS A 83 10.00 0.19 -3.55
N LEU A 84 10.66 0.40 -4.68
CA LEU A 84 11.98 -0.13 -5.01
C LEU A 84 13.14 0.73 -4.50
N GLU A 85 12.96 2.04 -4.33
CA GLU A 85 14.00 2.99 -3.90
C GLU A 85 14.48 2.71 -2.46
N ARG A 86 13.67 1.99 -1.68
CA ARG A 86 14.08 1.46 -0.37
C ARG A 86 15.05 0.26 -0.45
N LYS A 87 15.39 -0.21 -1.67
CA LYS A 87 16.60 -1.00 -1.95
C LYS A 87 17.69 -0.04 -2.44
N PRO A 88 18.85 0.03 -1.78
CA PRO A 88 19.90 0.95 -2.19
C PRO A 88 20.42 0.57 -3.59
N LYS A 89 20.29 1.53 -4.51
CA LYS A 89 21.12 1.76 -5.70
C LYS A 89 21.58 0.50 -6.45
N LEU A 90 20.76 0.01 -7.38
CA LEU A 90 21.25 -0.78 -8.54
C LEU A 90 21.10 -0.02 -9.87
N GLY A 91 20.88 1.29 -9.83
CA GLY A 91 20.62 2.13 -11.02
C GLY A 91 21.48 3.40 -11.16
N ARG A 92 22.45 3.63 -10.26
CA ARG A 92 23.45 4.71 -10.41
C ARG A 92 24.79 4.21 -10.95
N ILE A 93 24.76 3.19 -11.82
CA ILE A 93 25.97 2.61 -12.42
C ILE A 93 25.86 2.39 -13.94
N TYR A 94 24.97 3.12 -14.62
CA TYR A 94 25.03 3.26 -16.08
C TYR A 94 24.90 4.72 -16.48
N GLY A 95 26.06 5.40 -16.45
CA GLY A 95 26.58 6.22 -17.55
C GLY A 95 25.86 7.52 -17.90
N LEU A 96 26.35 8.63 -17.34
CA LEU A 96 26.78 9.81 -18.09
C LEU A 96 27.87 10.54 -17.30
#